data_AF-A0A7S3S4E5-F1
#
_entry.id   AF-A0A7S3S4E5-F1
#
_cell.length_a   1.000
_cell.length_b   1.000
_cell.length_c   1.000
_cell.angle_alpha   90.00
_cell.angle_beta   90.00
_cell.angle_gamma   90.00
#
_symmetry.space_group_name_H-M   'P 1'
#
loop_
_entity.id
_entity.type
_entity.pdbx_description
1 polymer ?
#
loop_
_entity_poly.entity_id
_entity_poly.type
_entity_poly.pdbx_seq_one_letter_code
_entity_poly.pdbx_strand_id
1 'polypeptide(L)'
;AAAGVNFAEILQCRGQYQEKADPPFVPGNEAAGEVSEVGEAAAAAGFRVGDRVVAICRGGAYASEIQTHSNHCLKLPPAAASADLVEAAALLLNYGTAHVALQRARLQPGETVLVTAAAGGVGLAT
;
A
#
# COMPACT_ATOMS: atom_id res chain seq x y z
N ALA A 1 -11.26 -6.84 -5.75
CA ALA A 1 -10.01 -6.07 -5.56
C ALA A 1 -10.37 -4.64 -5.17
N ALA A 2 -9.45 -3.92 -4.54
CA ALA A 2 -9.57 -2.50 -4.19
C ALA A 2 -8.19 -1.83 -4.30
N ALA A 3 -8.16 -0.52 -4.48
CA ALA A 3 -6.92 0.27 -4.54
C ALA A 3 -7.01 1.46 -3.58
N GLY A 4 -5.90 1.76 -2.89
CA GLY A 4 -5.80 2.90 -2.01
C GLY A 4 -5.62 4.20 -2.79
N VAL A 5 -6.19 5.29 -2.26
CA VAL A 5 -6.04 6.63 -2.84
C VAL A 5 -5.21 7.50 -1.90
N ASN A 6 -4.04 7.92 -2.36
CA ASN A 6 -3.11 8.72 -1.60
C ASN A 6 -2.90 10.10 -2.25
N PHE A 7 -2.48 11.07 -1.43
CA PHE A 7 -2.21 12.43 -1.92
C PHE A 7 -1.08 12.47 -2.96
N ALA A 8 -0.14 11.52 -2.88
CA ALA A 8 0.95 11.36 -3.84
C ALA A 8 0.43 11.19 -5.28
N GLU A 9 -0.61 10.38 -5.51
CA GLU A 9 -1.19 10.18 -6.84
C GLU A 9 -1.78 11.47 -7.43
N ILE A 10 -2.40 12.32 -6.60
CA ILE A 10 -2.91 13.63 -7.03
C ILE A 10 -1.75 14.52 -7.51
N LEU A 11 -0.64 14.53 -6.76
CA LEU A 11 0.57 15.28 -7.14
C LEU A 11 1.20 14.70 -8.42
N GLN A 12 1.21 13.38 -8.60
CA GLN A 12 1.72 12.72 -9.81
C GLN A 12 0.91 13.14 -11.03
N CYS A 13 -0.43 13.05 -10.96
CA CYS A 13 -1.33 13.48 -12.03
C CYS A 13 -1.18 14.97 -12.40
N ARG A 14 -0.74 15.81 -11.46
CA ARG A 14 -0.46 17.24 -11.68
C ARG A 14 0.98 17.52 -12.13
N GLY A 15 1.84 16.51 -12.25
CA GLY A 15 3.27 16.69 -12.55
C GLY A 15 4.07 17.39 -11.44
N GLN A 16 3.54 17.40 -10.22
CA GLN A 16 4.07 18.10 -9.04
C GLN A 16 4.78 17.17 -8.04
N TYR A 17 4.65 15.85 -8.21
CA TYR A 17 5.35 14.89 -7.35
C TYR A 17 6.85 14.86 -7.63
N GLN A 18 7.64 14.48 -6.62
CA GLN A 18 9.11 14.44 -6.75
C GLN A 18 9.58 13.37 -7.75
N GLU A 19 8.90 12.23 -7.81
CA GLU A 19 9.11 11.20 -8.82
C GLU A 19 8.10 11.43 -9.95
N LYS A 20 8.60 11.75 -11.14
CA LYS A 20 7.77 12.06 -12.30
C LYS A 20 7.79 10.88 -13.28
N ALA A 21 6.61 10.36 -13.58
CA ALA A 21 6.41 9.43 -14.67
C ALA A 21 6.08 10.21 -15.96
N ASP A 22 6.61 9.77 -17.09
CA ASP A 22 6.24 10.33 -18.39
C ASP A 22 4.82 9.88 -18.77
N PRO A 23 3.91 10.79 -19.14
CA PRO A 23 2.62 10.42 -19.68
C PRO A 23 2.73 9.68 -21.04
N PRO A 24 1.82 8.73 -21.33
CA PRO A 24 0.74 8.26 -20.47
C PRO A 24 1.22 7.27 -19.39
N PHE A 25 0.63 7.34 -18.20
CA PHE A 25 0.86 6.38 -17.11
C PHE A 25 -0.45 6.06 -16.38
N VAL A 26 -0.48 4.91 -15.69
CA VAL A 26 -1.59 4.51 -14.82
C VAL A 26 -1.20 4.82 -13.36
N PRO A 27 -1.95 5.66 -12.63
CA PRO A 27 -1.66 5.96 -11.22
C PRO A 27 -1.95 4.78 -10.26
N GLY A 28 -1.64 4.99 -8.98
CA GLY A 28 -2.00 4.08 -7.88
C GLY A 28 -0.79 3.36 -7.28
N ASN A 29 -0.56 3.56 -5.99
CA ASN A 29 0.63 3.07 -5.29
C ASN A 29 0.36 1.96 -4.27
N GLU A 30 -0.89 1.53 -4.10
CA GLU A 30 -1.23 0.35 -3.29
C GLU A 30 -2.53 -0.30 -3.76
N ALA A 31 -2.64 -1.62 -3.56
CA ALA A 31 -3.85 -2.38 -3.85
C ALA A 31 -4.02 -3.58 -2.92
N ALA A 32 -5.25 -4.07 -2.85
CA ALA A 32 -5.60 -5.36 -2.28
C ALA A 32 -6.40 -6.20 -3.28
N GLY A 33 -6.05 -7.48 -3.39
CA GLY A 33 -6.64 -8.35 -4.39
C GLY A 33 -6.39 -9.82 -4.11
N GLU A 34 -6.65 -10.62 -5.14
CA GLU A 34 -6.37 -12.05 -5.16
C GLU A 34 -5.34 -12.32 -6.26
N VAL A 35 -4.39 -13.20 -5.98
CA VAL A 35 -3.36 -13.60 -6.94
C VAL A 35 -4.00 -14.44 -8.04
N SER A 36 -3.98 -13.96 -9.29
CA SER A 36 -4.45 -14.70 -10.48
C SER A 36 -3.36 -15.55 -11.11
N GLU A 37 -2.11 -15.08 -11.09
CA GLU A 37 -0.95 -15.75 -11.69
C GLU A 37 0.29 -15.61 -10.80
N VAL A 38 1.20 -16.59 -10.86
CA VAL A 38 2.42 -16.62 -10.03
C VAL A 38 3.62 -17.03 -10.86
N GLY A 39 4.64 -16.16 -10.90
CA GLY A 39 5.95 -16.49 -11.47
C GLY A 39 6.81 -17.34 -10.51
N GLU A 40 7.84 -18.03 -11.03
CA GLU A 40 8.66 -18.99 -10.28
C GLU A 40 9.23 -18.43 -8.97
N ALA A 41 9.78 -17.21 -9.00
CA ALA A 41 10.35 -16.57 -7.81
C ALA A 41 9.29 -16.26 -6.73
N ALA A 42 8.07 -15.92 -7.14
CA ALA A 42 6.96 -15.68 -6.22
C ALA A 42 6.43 -17.01 -5.64
N ALA A 43 6.39 -18.08 -6.45
CA ALA A 43 6.04 -19.42 -5.99
C ALA A 43 7.06 -19.95 -4.97
N ALA A 44 8.36 -19.74 -5.22
CA ALA A 44 9.43 -20.08 -4.28
C ALA A 44 9.34 -19.28 -2.97
N ALA A 45 8.86 -18.04 -3.02
CA ALA A 45 8.53 -17.21 -1.86
C ALA A 45 7.19 -17.61 -1.17
N GLY A 46 6.55 -18.67 -1.65
CA GLY A 46 5.37 -19.27 -1.04
C GLY A 46 4.03 -18.73 -1.53
N PHE A 47 3.98 -17.80 -2.50
CA PHE A 47 2.72 -17.30 -3.08
C PHE A 47 2.06 -18.33 -3.98
N ARG A 48 0.72 -18.32 -4.03
CA ARG A 48 -0.12 -19.22 -4.82
C ARG A 48 -1.30 -18.46 -5.39
N VAL A 49 -1.82 -18.95 -6.51
CA VAL A 49 -3.10 -18.49 -7.06
C VAL A 49 -4.18 -18.65 -6.00
N GLY A 50 -5.06 -17.65 -5.87
CA GLY A 50 -6.08 -17.58 -4.83
C GLY A 50 -5.62 -16.96 -3.51
N ASP A 51 -4.33 -16.68 -3.33
CA ASP A 51 -3.87 -15.95 -2.14
C ASP A 51 -4.46 -14.53 -2.15
N ARG A 52 -5.10 -14.14 -1.05
CA ARG A 52 -5.51 -12.76 -0.82
C ARG A 52 -4.30 -11.95 -0.36
N VAL A 53 -3.99 -10.87 -1.06
CA VAL A 53 -2.78 -10.08 -0.84
C VAL A 53 -3.08 -8.59 -0.80
N VAL A 54 -2.20 -7.86 -0.10
CA VAL A 54 -2.01 -6.42 -0.23
C VAL A 54 -0.65 -6.17 -0.86
N ALA A 55 -0.53 -5.12 -1.66
CA ALA A 55 0.69 -4.79 -2.38
C ALA A 55 1.00 -3.30 -2.33
N ILE A 56 2.28 -2.96 -2.18
CA ILE A 56 2.80 -1.63 -2.51
C ILE A 56 3.22 -1.65 -3.98
N CYS A 57 2.70 -0.69 -4.74
CA CYS A 57 2.91 -0.56 -6.17
C CYS A 57 3.71 0.73 -6.46
N ARG A 58 4.41 0.76 -7.59
CA ARG A 58 5.10 1.97 -8.09
C ARG A 58 4.34 2.54 -9.28
N GLY A 59 3.06 2.84 -9.08
CA GLY A 59 2.09 3.07 -10.14
C GLY A 59 1.40 1.78 -10.61
N GLY A 60 0.35 1.96 -11.43
CA GLY A 60 -0.39 0.86 -12.07
C GLY A 60 -1.56 0.28 -11.27
N ALA A 61 -1.73 0.64 -10.00
CA ALA A 61 -2.74 0.02 -9.14
C ALA A 61 -4.19 0.40 -9.50
N TYR A 62 -4.40 1.50 -10.25
CA TYR A 62 -5.73 1.88 -10.75
C TYR A 62 -6.07 1.16 -12.05
N ALA A 63 -5.99 -0.16 -12.00
CA ALA A 63 -6.29 -1.09 -13.08
C ALA A 63 -7.03 -2.32 -12.53
N SER A 64 -7.61 -3.14 -13.41
CA SER A 64 -8.24 -4.41 -13.01
C SER A 64 -7.21 -5.46 -12.57
N GLU A 65 -6.00 -5.38 -13.13
CA GLU A 65 -4.88 -6.30 -12.87
C GLU A 65 -3.56 -5.53 -12.83
N ILE A 66 -2.62 -6.01 -12.01
CA ILE A 66 -1.27 -5.44 -11.92
C ILE A 66 -0.25 -6.55 -11.64
N GLN A 67 0.90 -6.46 -12.31
CA GLN A 67 2.07 -7.27 -12.00
C GLN A 67 2.98 -6.53 -11.02
N THR A 68 3.41 -7.21 -9.94
CA THR A 68 4.39 -6.68 -9.00
C THR A 68 5.34 -7.78 -8.51
N HIS A 69 6.43 -7.39 -7.88
CA HIS A 69 7.36 -8.34 -7.26
C HIS A 69 6.79 -8.88 -5.95
N SER A 70 7.04 -10.16 -5.66
CA SER A 70 6.57 -10.81 -4.43
C SER A 70 7.06 -10.13 -3.15
N ASN A 71 8.19 -9.43 -3.18
CA ASN A 71 8.73 -8.66 -2.06
C ASN A 71 7.96 -7.36 -1.77
N HIS A 72 7.05 -6.94 -2.64
CA HIS A 72 6.15 -5.83 -2.42
C HIS A 72 4.74 -6.28 -2.04
N CYS A 73 4.51 -7.59 -1.98
CA CYS A 73 3.24 -8.19 -1.58
C CYS A 73 3.33 -8.74 -0.16
N LEU A 74 2.24 -8.62 0.58
CA LEU A 74 2.01 -9.34 1.82
C LEU A 74 0.72 -10.13 1.69
N LYS A 75 0.76 -11.40 2.09
CA LYS A 75 -0.46 -12.19 2.24
C LYS A 75 -1.26 -11.65 3.41
N LEU A 76 -2.57 -11.55 3.24
CA LEU A 76 -3.43 -11.27 4.37
C LEU A 76 -3.32 -12.42 5.38
N PRO A 77 -3.03 -12.14 6.68
CA PRO A 77 -2.91 -13.18 7.68
C PRO A 77 -4.26 -13.91 7.82
N PRO A 78 -4.27 -15.18 8.26
CA PRO A 78 -5.51 -15.94 8.45
C PRO A 78 -6.53 -15.25 9.34
N ALA A 79 -6.07 -14.51 10.36
CA ALA A 79 -6.93 -13.72 11.25
C ALA A 79 -7.64 -12.56 10.53
N ALA A 80 -7.12 -12.10 9.38
CA ALA A 80 -7.72 -11.11 8.49
C ALA A 80 -8.26 -11.76 7.20
N ALA A 81 -8.43 -13.09 7.16
CA ALA A 81 -8.93 -13.78 5.98
C ALA A 81 -10.40 -13.43 5.65
N SER A 82 -11.13 -12.83 6.59
CA SER A 82 -12.47 -12.26 6.38
C SER A 82 -12.46 -10.73 6.26
N ALA A 83 -11.30 -10.08 6.36
CA ALA A 83 -11.22 -8.62 6.22
C ALA A 83 -11.68 -8.22 4.82
N ASP A 84 -12.36 -7.08 4.70
CA ASP A 84 -12.73 -6.54 3.40
C ASP A 84 -11.46 -6.15 2.63
N LEU A 85 -11.42 -6.43 1.32
CA LEU A 85 -10.31 -5.95 0.47
C LEU A 85 -10.25 -4.42 0.45
N VAL A 86 -11.38 -3.72 0.64
CA VAL A 86 -11.41 -2.26 0.75
C VAL A 86 -10.61 -1.79 1.97
N GLU A 87 -10.85 -2.39 3.14
CA GLU A 87 -10.11 -2.08 4.36
C GLU A 87 -8.63 -2.46 4.22
N ALA A 88 -8.37 -3.63 3.64
CA ALA A 88 -7.00 -4.11 3.42
C ALA A 88 -6.18 -3.17 2.51
N ALA A 89 -6.80 -2.60 1.48
CA ALA A 89 -6.14 -1.68 0.56
C ALA A 89 -5.73 -0.35 1.20
N ALA A 90 -6.27 0.00 2.37
CA ALA A 90 -5.94 1.24 3.10
C ALA A 90 -4.77 1.09 4.10
N LEU A 91 -4.25 -0.13 4.28
CA LEU A 91 -3.30 -0.44 5.35
C LEU A 91 -1.88 0.00 5.04
N LEU A 92 -1.31 -0.42 3.90
CA LEU A 92 0.14 -0.45 3.72
C LEU A 92 0.77 0.95 3.70
N LEU A 93 0.25 1.89 2.90
CA LEU A 93 0.87 3.20 2.80
C LEU A 93 0.58 4.06 4.03
N ASN A 94 -0.65 4.12 4.52
CA ASN A 94 -0.99 4.95 5.68
C ASN A 94 -0.28 4.48 6.95
N TYR A 95 -0.48 3.21 7.33
CA TYR A 95 0.11 2.66 8.56
C TYR A 95 1.61 2.42 8.41
N GLY A 96 2.09 1.99 7.23
CA GLY A 96 3.51 1.84 6.98
C GLY A 96 4.26 3.16 7.11
N THR A 97 3.71 4.25 6.57
CA THR A 97 4.30 5.59 6.69
C THR A 97 4.29 6.08 8.14
N ALA A 98 3.15 5.98 8.83
CA ALA A 98 3.04 6.36 10.24
C ALA A 98 4.02 5.55 11.12
N HIS A 99 4.06 4.24 10.93
CA HIS A 99 4.94 3.33 11.66
C HIS A 99 6.42 3.69 11.47
N VAL A 100 6.87 3.89 10.23
CA VAL A 100 8.25 4.30 9.94
C VAL A 100 8.56 5.66 10.54
N ALA A 101 7.64 6.63 10.48
CA ALA A 101 7.84 7.95 11.06
C ALA A 101 8.02 7.89 12.59
N LEU A 102 7.14 7.17 13.29
CA LEU A 102 7.19 7.01 14.75
C LEU A 102 8.42 6.21 15.20
N GLN A 103 8.79 5.15 14.45
CA GLN A 103 10.02 4.39 14.70
C GLN A 103 11.27 5.26 14.53
N ARG A 104 11.32 6.10 13.49
CA ARG A 104 12.42 7.05 13.28
C ARG A 104 12.51 8.11 14.37
N ALA A 105 11.37 8.54 14.90
CA ALA A 105 11.31 9.44 16.06
C ALA A 105 11.74 8.75 17.37
N ARG A 106 11.79 7.40 17.40
CA ARG A 106 12.11 6.59 18.60
C ARG A 106 11.18 6.90 19.78
N LEU A 107 9.90 7.10 19.49
CA LEU A 107 8.90 7.51 20.47
C LEU A 107 8.90 6.58 21.71
N GLN A 108 8.92 7.19 22.89
CA GLN A 108 8.85 6.51 24.17
C GLN A 108 7.48 6.72 24.86
N PRO A 109 7.06 5.78 25.74
CA PRO A 109 5.86 5.98 26.55
C PRO A 109 5.92 7.29 27.35
N GLY A 110 4.85 8.08 27.27
CA GLY A 110 4.74 9.38 27.97
C GLY A 110 5.21 10.58 27.16
N GLU A 111 5.82 10.39 26.00
CA GLU A 111 6.14 11.49 25.08
C GLU A 111 4.88 11.99 24.33
N THR A 112 4.94 13.23 23.84
CA THR A 112 3.85 13.87 23.10
C THR A 112 4.21 14.02 21.63
N VAL A 113 3.27 13.69 20.74
CA VAL A 113 3.42 13.83 19.28
C VAL A 113 2.42 14.86 18.77
N LEU A 114 2.89 15.81 17.95
CA LEU A 114 2.02 16.69 17.17
C LEU A 114 1.72 16.03 15.82
N VAL A 115 0.45 15.72 15.57
CA VAL A 115 -0.01 15.15 14.30
C VAL A 115 -0.70 16.24 13.47
N THR A 116 -0.05 16.67 12.40
CA THR A 116 -0.66 17.60 11.43
C THR A 116 -1.62 16.86 10.50
N ALA A 117 -2.72 17.50 10.10
CA ALA A 117 -3.76 16.88 9.26
C ALA A 117 -4.28 15.53 9.83
N ALA A 118 -4.51 15.48 11.15
CA ALA A 118 -4.88 14.26 11.89
C ALA A 118 -6.13 13.52 11.35
N ALA A 119 -7.03 14.22 10.64
CA ALA A 119 -8.20 13.59 10.02
C ALA A 119 -7.89 12.83 8.70
N GLY A 120 -6.67 12.93 8.17
CA GLY A 120 -6.22 12.21 6.98
C GLY A 120 -5.73 10.79 7.29
N GLY A 121 -5.55 9.96 6.25
CA GLY A 121 -5.21 8.54 6.39
C GLY A 121 -3.98 8.26 7.26
N VAL A 122 -2.85 8.92 6.98
CA VAL A 122 -1.63 8.80 7.82
C VAL A 122 -1.87 9.34 9.23
N GLY A 123 -2.62 10.43 9.37
CA GLY A 123 -2.92 11.06 10.66
C GLY A 123 -3.81 10.21 11.57
N LEU A 124 -4.70 9.39 11.00
CA LEU A 124 -5.49 8.41 11.75
C LEU A 124 -4.67 7.16 12.13
N ALA A 125 -3.55 6.92 11.45
CA ALA A 125 -2.70 5.75 11.66
C ALA A 125 -1.55 6.00 12.67
N THR A 126 -1.35 7.24 13.14
CA THR A 126 -0.38 7.62 14.17
C THR A 126 -0.97 7.50 15.57
#